data_AF-A0A4P6ZU56-F1
#
_entry.id   AF-A0A4P6ZU56-F1
#
_cell.length_a   1.000
_cell.length_b   1.000
_cell.length_c   1.000
_cell.angle_alpha   90.00
_cell.angle_beta   90.00
_cell.angle_gamma   90.00
#
_symmetry.space_group_name_H-M   'P 1'
#
loop_
_entity.id
_entity.type
_entity.pdbx_description
1 polymer ?
#
loop_
_entity_poly.entity_id
_entity_poly.type
_entity_poly.pdbx_seq_one_letter_code
_entity_poly.pdbx_strand_id
1 'polypeptide(L)'
;MKSKLVQQILLIGVPTIIICFSIFLLIKGETVLVLGLVLFGWAFDTYIEFKLNGIYKKSHEGYLNIIRKGTDFAHRMMMSAIIILMYIHFLHYPLETGFVLTLLLLIGYISETLSKLFLYNKIKKENSN
;
A
#
# COMPACT_ATOMS: atom_id res chain seq x y z
N MET A 1 18.80 13.96 -22.79
CA MET A 1 17.54 14.41 -22.15
C MET A 1 16.41 13.47 -22.53
N LYS A 2 16.01 12.52 -21.67
CA LYS A 2 14.75 11.79 -21.91
C LYS A 2 13.60 12.80 -21.76
N SER A 3 12.69 12.85 -22.73
CA SER A 3 11.59 13.81 -22.71
C SER A 3 10.77 13.60 -21.43
N LYS A 4 10.34 14.69 -20.77
CA LYS A 4 9.54 14.64 -19.53
C LYS A 4 8.30 13.75 -19.68
N LEU A 5 7.74 13.66 -20.89
CA LEU A 5 6.64 12.78 -21.25
C LEU A 5 7.00 11.29 -21.16
N VAL A 6 8.16 10.88 -21.67
CA VAL A 6 8.61 9.48 -21.61
C VAL A 6 8.85 9.04 -20.17
N GLN A 7 9.37 9.94 -19.32
CA GLN A 7 9.47 9.67 -17.88
C GLN A 7 8.08 9.53 -17.25
N GLN A 8 7.15 10.46 -17.49
CA GLN A 8 5.79 10.36 -16.92
C GLN A 8 5.04 9.09 -17.35
N ILE A 9 5.16 8.67 -18.61
CA ILE A 9 4.53 7.45 -19.13
C ILE A 9 5.14 6.21 -18.46
N LEU A 10 6.45 6.15 -18.30
CA LEU A 10 7.10 5.04 -17.59
C LEU A 10 6.72 5.01 -16.10
N LEU A 11 6.66 6.17 -15.45
CA LEU A 11 6.39 6.27 -14.01
C LEU A 11 4.96 5.90 -13.63
N ILE A 12 3.99 6.07 -14.53
CA ILE A 12 2.60 5.66 -14.31
C ILE A 12 2.35 4.27 -14.91
N GLY A 13 2.86 4.02 -16.12
CA GLY A 13 2.63 2.79 -16.86
C GLY A 13 3.23 1.57 -16.17
N VAL A 14 4.44 1.67 -15.60
CA VAL A 14 5.08 0.54 -14.92
C VAL A 14 4.28 0.09 -13.69
N PRO A 15 3.92 0.97 -12.72
CA PRO A 15 3.04 0.60 -11.63
C PRO A 15 1.68 0.04 -12.09
N THR A 16 1.06 0.60 -13.14
CA THR A 16 -0.20 0.08 -13.67
C THR A 16 -0.05 -1.33 -14.24
N ILE A 17 1.01 -1.61 -15.00
CA ILE A 17 1.30 -2.95 -15.52
C ILE A 17 1.54 -3.92 -14.36
N ILE A 18 2.30 -3.52 -13.33
CA ILE A 18 2.52 -4.34 -12.14
C ILE A 18 1.21 -4.60 -11.39
N ILE A 19 0.31 -3.61 -11.28
CA ILE A 19 -1.03 -3.80 -10.70
C ILE A 19 -1.81 -4.84 -11.51
N CYS A 20 -1.88 -4.70 -12.84
CA CYS A 20 -2.57 -5.68 -13.68
C CYS A 20 -1.98 -7.09 -13.55
N PHE A 21 -0.65 -7.20 -13.53
CA PHE A 21 0.05 -8.47 -13.35
C PHE A 21 -0.19 -9.07 -11.97
N SER A 22 -0.21 -8.25 -10.92
CA SER A 22 -0.51 -8.68 -9.56
C SER A 22 -1.95 -9.20 -9.44
N ILE A 23 -2.94 -8.53 -10.05
CA ILE A 23 -4.33 -9.01 -10.10
C ILE A 23 -4.41 -10.37 -10.81
N PHE A 24 -3.69 -10.54 -11.91
CA PHE A 24 -3.60 -11.83 -12.58
C PHE A 24 -3.04 -12.94 -11.68
N LEU A 25 -1.97 -12.66 -10.93
CA LEU A 25 -1.39 -13.61 -9.97
C LEU A 25 -2.34 -13.94 -8.81
N LEU A 26 -3.09 -12.96 -8.31
CA LEU A 26 -4.09 -13.16 -7.25
C LEU A 26 -5.20 -14.13 -7.68
N ILE A 27 -5.54 -14.20 -8.97
CA ILE A 27 -6.58 -15.08 -9.51
C ILE A 27 -6.04 -16.49 -9.84
N LYS A 28 -4.73 -16.62 -10.05
CA LYS A 28 -4.08 -17.85 -10.57
C LYS A 28 -3.97 -18.99 -9.54
N GLY A 29 -4.23 -18.74 -8.26
CA GLY A 29 -4.25 -19.76 -7.19
C GLY A 29 -3.37 -19.42 -5.98
N GLU A 30 -3.49 -20.23 -4.93
CA GLU A 30 -2.92 -19.98 -3.59
C GLU A 30 -1.39 -19.81 -3.58
N THR A 31 -0.67 -20.57 -4.41
CA THR A 31 0.80 -20.61 -4.38
C THR A 31 1.46 -19.30 -4.82
N VAL A 32 0.79 -18.54 -5.69
CA VAL A 32 1.31 -17.27 -6.24
C VAL A 32 0.61 -16.04 -5.64
N LEU A 33 -0.36 -16.27 -4.75
CA LEU A 33 -1.18 -15.23 -4.15
C LEU A 33 -0.35 -14.27 -3.28
N VAL A 34 0.58 -14.80 -2.49
CA VAL A 34 1.48 -13.98 -1.65
C VAL A 34 2.36 -13.07 -2.51
N LEU A 35 2.94 -13.61 -3.60
CA LEU A 35 3.72 -12.83 -4.56
C LEU A 35 2.86 -11.75 -5.23
N GLY A 36 1.62 -12.09 -5.60
CA GLY A 36 0.63 -11.14 -6.10
C GLY A 36 0.39 -10.00 -5.11
N LEU A 37 0.16 -10.31 -3.83
CA LEU A 37 -0.06 -9.30 -2.79
C LEU A 37 1.15 -8.40 -2.56
N VAL A 38 2.36 -8.96 -2.51
CA VAL A 38 3.59 -8.17 -2.35
C VAL A 38 3.79 -7.23 -3.53
N LEU A 39 3.60 -7.72 -4.77
CA LEU A 39 3.69 -6.89 -5.97
C LEU A 39 2.60 -5.81 -6.01
N PHE A 40 1.38 -6.14 -5.59
CA PHE A 40 0.27 -5.20 -5.50
C PHE A 40 0.59 -4.07 -4.50
N GLY A 41 1.03 -4.42 -3.29
CA GLY A 41 1.43 -3.45 -2.26
C GLY A 41 2.55 -2.53 -2.74
N TRP A 42 3.60 -3.10 -3.33
CA TRP A 42 4.73 -2.33 -3.86
C TRP A 42 4.32 -1.36 -4.98
N ALA A 43 3.44 -1.79 -5.88
CA ALA A 43 2.96 -0.94 -6.96
C ALA A 43 2.12 0.24 -6.44
N PHE A 44 1.29 0.01 -5.42
CA PHE A 44 0.49 1.08 -4.79
C PHE A 44 1.35 2.08 -4.03
N ASP A 45 2.33 1.61 -3.26
CA ASP A 45 3.27 2.51 -2.57
C ASP A 45 4.04 3.38 -3.57
N THR A 46 4.53 2.77 -4.64
CA THR A 46 5.21 3.47 -5.72
C THR A 46 4.30 4.52 -6.37
N TYR A 47 3.03 4.18 -6.62
CA TYR A 47 2.05 5.11 -7.19
C TYR A 47 1.77 6.32 -6.26
N ILE A 48 1.65 6.09 -4.96
CA ILE A 48 1.44 7.15 -3.97
C ILE A 48 2.66 8.05 -3.85
N GLU A 49 3.88 7.47 -3.78
CA GLU A 49 5.11 8.25 -3.78
C GLU A 49 5.20 9.17 -5.00
N PHE A 50 4.79 8.70 -6.17
CA PHE A 50 4.76 9.54 -7.37
C PHE A 50 3.79 10.71 -7.26
N LYS A 51 2.58 10.48 -6.75
CA LYS A 51 1.64 11.58 -6.50
C LYS A 51 2.19 12.59 -5.49
N LEU A 52 2.86 12.11 -4.44
CA LEU A 52 3.47 12.96 -3.42
C LEU A 52 4.64 13.78 -3.97
N ASN A 53 5.52 13.17 -4.77
CA ASN A 53 6.65 13.85 -5.42
C ASN A 53 6.20 14.95 -6.40
N GLY A 54 4.98 14.87 -6.91
CA GLY A 54 4.38 15.93 -7.73
C GLY A 54 4.01 17.19 -6.95
N ILE A 55 3.85 17.11 -5.62
CA ILE A 55 3.49 18.25 -4.75
C ILE A 55 4.69 18.67 -3.89
N TYR A 56 5.40 17.72 -3.30
CA TYR A 56 6.49 17.94 -2.36
C TYR A 56 7.78 17.31 -2.86
N LYS A 57 8.92 17.97 -2.63
CA LYS A 57 10.23 17.29 -2.69
C LYS A 57 10.29 16.24 -1.59
N LYS A 58 11.00 15.12 -1.82
CA LYS A 58 11.17 14.04 -0.82
C LYS A 58 11.71 14.51 0.54
N SER A 59 12.50 15.60 0.55
CA SER A 59 13.07 16.19 1.77
C SER A 59 12.12 17.13 2.51
N HIS A 60 10.93 17.41 1.96
CA HIS A 60 9.98 18.33 2.58
C HIS A 60 9.31 17.66 3.78
N GLU A 61 9.17 18.39 4.89
CA GLU A 61 8.58 17.84 6.12
C GLU A 61 7.17 17.29 5.88
N GLY A 62 6.36 17.97 5.06
CA GLY A 62 5.03 17.48 4.67
C GLY A 62 5.05 16.10 3.99
N TYR A 63 6.04 15.82 3.14
CA TYR A 63 6.21 14.50 2.52
C TYR A 63 6.51 13.45 3.58
N LEU A 64 7.51 13.72 4.42
CA LEU A 64 7.95 12.82 5.47
C LEU A 64 6.83 12.53 6.49
N ASN A 65 6.03 13.54 6.82
CA ASN A 65 4.91 13.42 7.74
C ASN A 65 3.80 12.52 7.18
N ILE A 66 3.48 12.62 5.89
CA ILE A 66 2.47 11.75 5.24
C ILE A 66 2.94 10.30 5.26
N ILE A 67 4.19 10.04 4.88
CA ILE A 67 4.76 8.68 4.87
C ILE A 67 4.76 8.11 6.28
N ARG A 68 5.33 8.82 7.25
CA ARG A 68 5.43 8.35 8.63
C ARG A 68 4.06 8.10 9.27
N LYS A 69 3.12 9.04 9.17
CA LYS A 69 1.77 8.85 9.72
C LYS A 69 1.01 7.74 9.02
N GLY A 70 1.23 7.58 7.71
CA GLY A 70 0.69 6.47 6.92
C GLY A 70 1.12 5.12 7.48
N THR A 71 2.42 4.92 7.62
CA THR A 71 3.03 3.68 8.14
C THR A 71 2.67 3.44 9.62
N ASP A 72 2.68 4.49 10.46
CA ASP A 72 2.27 4.38 11.87
C ASP A 72 0.81 3.91 12.01
N PHE A 73 -0.08 4.39 11.15
CA PHE A 73 -1.48 3.95 11.13
C PHE A 73 -1.60 2.49 10.69
N ALA A 74 -0.92 2.11 9.61
CA ALA A 74 -0.92 0.74 9.10
C ALA A 74 -0.40 -0.25 10.14
N HIS A 75 0.67 0.11 10.85
CA HIS A 75 1.22 -0.70 11.93
C HIS A 75 0.19 -0.93 13.04
N ARG A 76 -0.52 0.11 13.50
CA ARG A 76 -1.58 -0.03 14.53
C ARG A 76 -2.74 -0.91 14.07
N MET A 77 -3.14 -0.79 12.80
CA MET A 77 -4.18 -1.64 12.21
C MET A 77 -3.73 -3.10 12.15
N MET A 78 -2.49 -3.35 11.72
CA MET A 78 -1.92 -4.69 11.67
C MET A 78 -1.81 -5.31 13.08
N MET A 79 -1.35 -4.56 14.08
CA MET A 79 -1.28 -5.04 15.47
C MET A 79 -2.67 -5.36 16.03
N SER A 80 -3.67 -4.51 15.76
CA SER A 80 -5.06 -4.79 16.14
C SER A 80 -5.58 -6.08 15.49
N ALA A 81 -5.29 -6.27 14.20
CA ALA A 81 -5.66 -7.47 13.47
C ALA A 81 -4.97 -8.73 14.04
N ILE A 82 -3.69 -8.65 14.40
CA ILE A 82 -2.95 -9.75 15.04
C ILE A 82 -3.66 -10.16 16.33
N ILE A 83 -4.03 -9.21 17.20
CA ILE A 83 -4.71 -9.50 18.47
C ILE A 83 -6.05 -10.22 18.22
N ILE A 84 -6.84 -9.74 17.26
CA ILE A 84 -8.13 -10.35 16.90
C ILE A 84 -7.92 -11.76 16.35
N LEU A 85 -6.94 -11.95 15.45
CA LEU A 85 -6.65 -13.25 14.85
C LEU A 85 -6.12 -14.25 15.89
N MET A 86 -5.31 -13.80 16.84
CA MET A 86 -4.88 -14.63 17.97
C MET A 86 -6.08 -15.05 18.83
N TYR A 87 -6.98 -14.13 19.14
CA TYR A 87 -8.20 -14.44 19.89
C TYR A 87 -9.04 -15.50 19.19
N ILE A 88 -9.25 -15.36 17.87
CA ILE A 88 -10.00 -16.34 17.07
C ILE A 88 -9.26 -17.69 17.01
N HIS A 89 -7.95 -17.67 16.75
CA HIS A 89 -7.13 -18.87 16.58
C HIS A 89 -7.11 -19.74 17.83
N PHE A 90 -6.95 -19.13 19.01
CA PHE A 90 -6.81 -19.87 20.26
C PHE A 90 -8.14 -20.19 20.95
N LEU A 91 -9.17 -19.36 20.80
CA LEU A 91 -10.42 -19.53 21.56
C LEU A 91 -11.58 -20.11 20.74
N HIS A 92 -11.52 -20.06 19.41
CA HIS A 92 -12.63 -20.49 18.56
C HIS A 92 -12.22 -21.60 17.59
N TYR A 93 -11.30 -21.31 16.67
CA TYR A 93 -10.92 -22.24 15.60
C TYR A 93 -9.45 -22.05 15.18
N PRO A 94 -8.68 -23.13 15.00
CA PRO A 94 -7.32 -23.03 14.50
C PRO A 94 -7.34 -22.48 13.07
N LEU A 95 -6.85 -21.25 12.93
CA LEU A 95 -6.67 -20.61 11.63
C LEU A 95 -5.44 -21.18 10.90
N GLU A 96 -5.58 -21.42 9.60
CA GLU A 96 -4.45 -21.80 8.75
C GLU A 96 -3.44 -20.65 8.65
N THR A 97 -2.15 -20.98 8.77
CA THR A 97 -1.06 -19.99 8.73
C THR A 97 -1.04 -19.19 7.43
N GLY A 98 -1.34 -19.85 6.29
CA GLY A 98 -1.42 -19.19 4.98
C GLY A 98 -2.50 -18.11 4.93
N PHE A 99 -3.69 -18.40 5.49
CA PHE A 99 -4.78 -17.43 5.60
C PHE A 99 -4.39 -16.24 6.49
N VAL A 100 -3.82 -16.50 7.68
CA VAL A 100 -3.40 -15.44 8.61
C VAL A 100 -2.38 -14.51 7.98
N LEU A 101 -1.34 -15.07 7.34
CA LEU A 101 -0.29 -14.28 6.70
C LEU A 101 -0.85 -13.42 5.56
N THR A 102 -1.70 -14.02 4.73
CA THR A 102 -2.36 -13.35 3.59
C THR A 102 -3.20 -12.17 4.07
N LEU A 103 -4.02 -12.39 5.10
CA LEU A 103 -4.90 -11.37 5.65
C LEU A 103 -4.10 -10.22 6.30
N LEU A 104 -3.04 -10.54 7.04
CA LEU A 104 -2.18 -9.52 7.65
C LEU A 104 -1.46 -8.66 6.60
N LEU A 105 -0.94 -9.27 5.53
CA LEU A 105 -0.34 -8.55 4.41
C LEU A 105 -1.37 -7.62 3.75
N LEU A 106 -2.58 -8.12 3.50
CA LEU A 106 -3.66 -7.34 2.90
C LEU A 106 -4.02 -6.13 3.77
N ILE A 107 -4.20 -6.34 5.07
CA ILE A 107 -4.52 -5.27 6.03
C ILE A 107 -3.40 -4.23 6.07
N GLY A 108 -2.14 -4.67 6.13
CA GLY A 108 -0.97 -3.77 6.12
C GLY A 108 -0.98 -2.87 4.88
N TYR A 109 -1.01 -3.47 3.69
CA TYR A 109 -0.96 -2.72 2.44
C TYR A 109 -2.16 -1.80 2.23
N ILE A 110 -3.39 -2.27 2.49
CA ILE A 110 -4.60 -1.45 2.33
C ILE A 110 -4.58 -0.28 3.33
N SER A 111 -4.25 -0.54 4.60
CA SER A 111 -4.27 0.49 5.64
C SER A 111 -3.23 1.57 5.37
N GLU A 112 -2.03 1.18 4.94
CA GLU A 112 -0.96 2.11 4.59
C GLU A 112 -1.35 2.98 3.39
N THR A 113 -1.83 2.34 2.32
CA THR A 113 -2.25 2.99 1.08
C THR A 113 -3.37 4.00 1.34
N LEU A 114 -4.43 3.58 2.04
CA LEU A 114 -5.58 4.43 2.34
C LEU A 114 -5.18 5.62 3.23
N SER A 115 -4.35 5.39 4.24
CA SER A 115 -3.90 6.45 5.15
C SER A 115 -3.07 7.50 4.42
N LYS A 116 -2.09 7.10 3.60
CA LYS A 116 -1.29 8.02 2.79
C LYS A 116 -2.15 8.81 1.80
N LEU A 117 -3.11 8.15 1.12
CA LEU A 117 -4.04 8.82 0.18
C LEU A 117 -4.95 9.83 0.87
N PHE A 118 -5.50 9.48 2.04
CA PHE A 118 -6.37 10.36 2.81
C PHE A 118 -5.61 11.62 3.25
N LEU A 119 -4.41 11.44 3.81
CA LEU A 119 -3.55 12.55 4.24
C LEU A 119 -3.13 13.44 3.05
N TYR A 120 -2.77 12.83 1.92
CA TYR A 120 -2.47 13.53 0.67
C TYR A 120 -3.65 14.41 0.21
N ASN A 121 -4.86 13.84 0.15
CA ASN A 121 -6.05 14.56 -0.29
C ASN A 121 -6.42 15.71 0.67
N LYS A 122 -6.27 15.49 1.98
CA LYS A 122 -6.51 16.52 3.00
C LYS A 122 -5.58 17.72 2.79
N ILE A 123 -4.28 17.47 2.67
CA ILE A 123 -3.27 18.53 2.50
C ILE A 123 -3.42 19.24 1.16
N LYS A 124 -3.73 18.50 0.08
CA LYS A 124 -3.99 19.11 -1.22
C LYS A 124 -5.17 20.08 -1.15
N LYS A 125 -6.22 19.74 -0.40
CA LYS A 125 -7.39 20.60 -0.21
C LYS A 125 -7.05 21.86 0.60
N GLU A 126 -6.24 21.73 1.65
CA GLU A 126 -5.78 22.87 2.48
C GLU A 126 -4.93 23.86 1.67
N ASN A 127 -4.10 23.38 0.74
CA ASN A 127 -3.25 24.25 -0.11
C ASN A 127 -3.96 24.84 -1.35
N SER A 128 -5.20 24.43 -1.63
CA SER A 128 -5.98 24.94 -2.78
C SER A 128 -7.01 26.01 -2.38
N ASN A 129 -7.14 26.29 -1.08
CA ASN A 129 -7.97 27.35 -0.50
C ASN A 129 -7.07 28.49 -0.02
#